data_AF-A0A356K0G0-F1
#
_entry.id   AF-A0A356K0G0-F1
#
_cell.length_a   1.000
_cell.length_b   1.000
_cell.length_c   1.000
_cell.angle_alpha   90.00
_cell.angle_beta   90.00
_cell.angle_gamma   90.00
#
_symmetry.space_group_name_H-M   'P 1'
#
loop_
_entity.id
_entity.type
_entity.pdbx_description
1 polymer ?
#
loop_
_entity_poly.entity_id
_entity_poly.type
_entity_poly.pdbx_seq_one_letter_code
_entity_poly.pdbx_strand_id
1 'polypeptide(L)'
;MTVTCLVLLVICIVFSYMWISSFFIKLSTISYRMDEIASGESDLTARVLEYKEKEIAEISKACNKIIEKLQKMIISEKTAVSKLSENSNVLLSQTHETTSLIETEGKLIEDIYSKAKEQTEKTQEANGTIDDVVNSVIELDEKARNQHVAIQNSTDAVSQITKNIEEINEKISGINSEYENIVKKSNDGKQCQSEVAKKIEAIQGLATKLFEANKVISEISAQTNLLAMNAAIEAAHAGEAGKGFSVVANEIRTLATNSASQTKSIKELVENIESAVEQMVSASTNSTKSFDALESSIKSMNSSIQSVCEKMNEQNS
;
A
#
# COMPACT_ATOMS: atom_id res chain seq x y z
N MET A 1 143.65 -52.19 64.81
CA MET A 1 143.16 -51.62 63.53
C MET A 1 141.90 -52.31 63.01
N THR A 2 141.73 -53.62 63.20
CA THR A 2 140.54 -54.37 62.75
C THR A 2 139.26 -54.07 63.54
N VAL A 3 139.35 -53.92 64.87
CA VAL A 3 138.18 -53.66 65.75
C VAL A 3 137.53 -52.29 65.48
N THR A 4 138.33 -51.26 65.24
CA THR A 4 137.86 -49.90 64.93
C THR A 4 137.11 -49.82 63.60
N CYS A 5 137.55 -50.56 62.58
CA CYS A 5 136.82 -50.67 61.31
C CYS A 5 135.45 -51.35 61.49
N LEU A 6 135.38 -52.34 62.39
CA LEU A 6 134.15 -53.11 62.63
C LEU A 6 133.10 -52.27 63.38
N VAL A 7 133.52 -51.44 64.34
CA VAL A 7 132.63 -50.50 65.04
C VAL A 7 132.10 -49.42 64.10
N LEU A 8 132.96 -48.83 63.25
CA LEU A 8 132.53 -47.86 62.25
C LEU A 8 131.55 -48.47 61.23
N LEU A 9 131.76 -49.72 60.83
CA LEU A 9 130.86 -50.44 59.95
C LEU A 9 129.48 -50.65 60.59
N VAL A 10 129.44 -51.05 61.87
CA VAL A 10 128.17 -51.19 62.61
C VAL A 10 127.45 -49.85 62.76
N ILE A 11 128.16 -48.76 63.07
CA ILE A 11 127.56 -47.43 63.16
C ILE A 11 126.97 -46.99 61.81
N CYS A 12 127.68 -47.21 60.70
CA CYS A 12 127.17 -46.93 59.36
C CYS A 12 125.94 -47.79 59.02
N ILE A 13 125.90 -49.06 59.43
CA ILE A 13 124.73 -49.93 59.26
C ILE A 13 123.55 -49.41 60.08
N VAL A 14 123.75 -49.00 61.34
CA VAL A 14 122.67 -48.47 62.18
C VAL A 14 122.16 -47.13 61.64
N PHE A 15 123.05 -46.22 61.24
CA PHE A 15 122.66 -44.93 60.66
C PHE A 15 121.93 -45.11 59.33
N SER A 16 122.44 -45.98 58.45
CA SER A 16 121.76 -46.28 57.20
C SER A 16 120.41 -46.95 57.44
N TYR A 17 120.30 -47.89 58.37
CA TYR A 17 119.03 -48.51 58.75
C TYR A 17 118.02 -47.50 59.31
N MET A 18 118.45 -46.60 60.21
CA MET A 18 117.60 -45.54 60.75
C MET A 18 117.16 -44.53 59.68
N TRP A 19 118.04 -44.17 58.74
CA TRP A 19 117.72 -43.26 57.65
C TRP A 19 116.77 -43.90 56.63
N ILE A 20 117.03 -45.15 56.26
CA ILE A 20 116.21 -45.95 55.35
C ILE A 20 114.82 -46.22 55.96
N SER A 21 114.74 -46.64 57.23
CA SER A 21 113.46 -46.88 57.90
C SER A 21 112.62 -45.60 58.01
N SER A 22 113.23 -44.46 58.35
CA SER A 22 112.56 -43.15 58.38
C SER A 22 112.01 -42.77 57.00
N PHE A 23 112.76 -43.03 55.92
CA PHE A 23 112.33 -42.78 54.55
C PHE A 23 111.12 -43.65 54.15
N PHE A 24 111.19 -44.96 54.40
CA PHE A 24 110.12 -45.91 54.05
C PHE A 24 108.83 -45.68 54.84
N ILE A 25 108.90 -45.26 56.11
CA ILE A 25 107.71 -44.93 56.90
C ILE A 25 106.96 -43.73 56.30
N LYS A 26 107.69 -42.69 55.88
CA LYS A 26 107.10 -41.50 55.24
C LYS A 26 106.43 -41.86 53.92
N LEU A 27 107.12 -42.66 53.09
CA LEU A 27 106.57 -43.12 51.81
C LEU A 27 105.35 -44.03 52.00
N SER A 28 105.38 -44.92 53.01
CA SER A 28 104.24 -45.76 53.37
C SER A 28 103.02 -44.94 53.79
N THR A 29 103.22 -43.81 54.47
CA THR A 29 102.14 -42.88 54.84
C THR A 29 101.49 -42.23 53.61
N ILE A 30 102.29 -41.80 52.63
CA ILE A 30 101.79 -41.25 51.35
C ILE A 30 101.05 -42.34 50.57
N SER A 31 101.62 -43.54 50.49
CA SER A 31 101.04 -44.69 49.78
C SER A 31 99.70 -45.08 50.38
N TYR A 32 99.60 -45.15 51.70
CA TYR A 32 98.36 -45.47 52.41
C TYR A 32 97.25 -44.46 52.08
N ARG A 33 97.57 -43.16 52.06
CA ARG A 33 96.60 -42.11 51.68
C ARG A 33 96.17 -42.18 50.22
N MET A 34 97.08 -42.49 49.31
CA MET A 34 96.75 -42.65 47.89
C MET A 34 95.86 -43.88 47.66
N ASP A 35 96.10 -44.97 48.39
CA ASP A 35 95.26 -46.18 48.37
C ASP A 35 93.85 -45.88 48.93
N GLU A 36 93.77 -45.09 50.00
CA GLU A 36 92.52 -44.53 50.52
C GLU A 36 91.78 -43.75 49.42
N ILE A 37 92.44 -42.80 48.75
CA ILE A 37 91.81 -41.98 47.70
C ILE A 37 91.37 -42.83 46.51
N ALA A 38 92.12 -43.87 46.17
CA ALA A 38 91.81 -44.79 45.08
C ALA A 38 90.60 -45.70 45.38
N SER A 39 90.25 -45.93 46.65
CA SER A 39 89.08 -46.73 47.03
C SER A 39 87.73 -46.04 46.74
N GLY A 40 87.75 -44.76 46.36
CA GLY A 40 86.57 -44.03 45.86
C GLY A 40 85.63 -43.46 46.93
N GLU A 41 85.73 -43.90 48.19
CA GLU A 41 84.92 -43.39 49.31
C GLU A 41 85.65 -42.36 50.19
N SER A 42 86.90 -42.03 49.85
CA SER A 42 87.74 -41.22 50.71
C SER A 42 87.45 -39.73 50.65
N ASP A 43 87.64 -39.09 51.80
CA ASP A 43 87.55 -37.65 51.96
C ASP A 43 88.68 -36.92 51.22
N LEU A 44 88.37 -36.47 50.00
CA LEU A 44 89.31 -35.71 49.18
C LEU A 44 89.67 -34.34 49.79
N THR A 45 89.05 -33.89 50.89
CA THR A 45 89.45 -32.66 51.60
C THR A 45 90.73 -32.82 52.40
N ALA A 46 91.08 -34.06 52.78
CA ALA A 46 92.34 -34.37 53.42
C ALA A 46 93.53 -34.14 52.46
N ARG A 47 94.70 -33.85 53.02
CA ARG A 47 95.95 -33.63 52.29
C ARG A 47 97.05 -34.51 52.86
N VAL A 48 97.96 -34.92 51.99
CA VAL A 48 99.19 -35.61 52.37
C VAL A 48 100.11 -34.61 53.09
N LEU A 49 100.70 -35.02 54.21
CA LEU A 49 101.62 -34.21 55.02
C LEU A 49 102.84 -33.76 54.21
N GLU A 50 103.27 -32.51 54.37
CA GLU A 50 104.49 -32.01 53.74
C GLU A 50 105.73 -32.37 54.57
N TYR A 51 106.66 -33.08 53.95
CA TYR A 51 107.92 -33.49 54.57
C TYR A 51 109.06 -32.51 54.20
N LYS A 52 110.13 -32.49 55.00
CA LYS A 52 111.29 -31.60 54.78
C LYS A 52 112.28 -32.17 53.74
N GLU A 53 112.31 -33.48 53.57
CA GLU A 53 113.11 -34.15 52.54
C GLU A 53 112.60 -33.81 51.15
N LYS A 54 113.48 -33.30 50.29
CA LYS A 54 113.12 -32.75 48.97
C LYS A 54 112.30 -33.73 48.13
N GLU A 55 112.75 -34.97 48.02
CA GLU A 55 112.14 -36.00 47.18
C GLU A 55 110.74 -36.39 47.70
N ILE A 56 110.58 -36.55 49.02
CA ILE A 56 109.28 -36.89 49.63
C ILE A 56 108.32 -35.70 49.59
N ALA A 57 108.84 -34.47 49.72
CA ALA A 57 108.06 -33.25 49.59
C ALA A 57 107.50 -33.08 48.17
N GLU A 58 108.29 -33.39 47.14
CA GLU A 58 107.86 -33.34 45.73
C GLU A 58 106.72 -34.33 45.45
N ILE A 59 106.81 -35.56 45.97
CA ILE A 59 105.73 -36.56 45.85
C ILE A 59 104.47 -36.09 46.57
N SER A 60 104.60 -35.60 47.81
CA SER A 60 103.47 -35.10 48.60
C SER A 60 102.74 -33.95 47.89
N LYS A 61 103.50 -33.03 47.28
CA LYS A 61 102.96 -31.93 46.45
C LYS A 61 102.25 -32.43 45.19
N ALA A 62 102.83 -33.39 44.47
CA ALA A 62 102.21 -33.97 43.29
C ALA A 62 100.90 -34.71 43.64
N CYS A 63 100.90 -35.50 44.71
CA CYS A 63 99.73 -36.15 45.29
C CYS A 63 98.64 -35.13 45.64
N ASN A 64 98.97 -34.07 46.38
CA ASN A 64 98.01 -33.01 46.73
C ASN A 64 97.44 -32.29 45.50
N LYS A 65 98.23 -32.11 44.44
CA LYS A 65 97.76 -31.54 43.16
C LYS A 65 96.79 -32.46 42.41
N ILE A 66 96.98 -33.78 42.50
CA ILE A 66 96.03 -34.76 41.95
C ILE A 66 94.72 -34.71 42.75
N ILE A 67 94.80 -34.71 44.08
CA ILE A 67 93.63 -34.59 44.96
C ILE A 67 92.83 -33.32 44.63
N GLU A 68 93.50 -32.17 44.47
CA GLU A 68 92.86 -30.91 44.10
C GLU A 68 92.14 -30.99 42.74
N LYS A 69 92.76 -31.61 41.73
CA LYS A 69 92.14 -31.81 40.41
C LYS A 69 90.92 -32.73 40.48
N LEU A 70 90.99 -33.82 41.25
CA LEU A 70 89.88 -34.74 41.46
C LEU A 70 88.71 -34.04 42.17
N GLN A 71 88.98 -33.25 43.22
CA GLN A 71 87.96 -32.43 43.87
C GLN A 71 87.26 -31.49 42.90
N LYS A 72 88.03 -30.73 42.10
CA LYS A 72 87.48 -29.81 41.10
C LYS A 72 86.61 -30.54 40.08
N MET A 73 87.03 -31.73 39.64
CA MET A 73 86.27 -32.56 38.70
C MET A 73 84.94 -33.04 39.32
N ILE A 74 84.96 -33.58 40.54
CA ILE A 74 83.75 -34.03 41.25
C ILE A 74 82.78 -32.87 41.52
N ILE A 75 83.28 -31.69 41.90
CA ILE A 75 82.44 -30.50 42.08
C ILE A 75 81.80 -30.09 40.75
N SER A 76 82.57 -30.10 39.66
CA SER A 76 82.07 -29.81 38.32
C SER A 76 81.00 -30.82 37.87
N GLU A 77 81.21 -32.10 38.14
CA GLU A 77 80.28 -33.18 37.81
C GLU A 77 78.99 -33.07 38.62
N LYS A 78 79.09 -32.84 39.94
CA LYS A 78 77.92 -32.56 40.79
C LYS A 78 77.11 -31.36 40.30
N THR A 79 77.80 -30.30 39.86
CA THR A 79 77.14 -29.10 39.31
C THR A 79 76.45 -29.40 37.97
N ALA A 80 77.10 -30.18 37.10
CA ALA A 80 76.53 -30.60 35.83
C ALA A 80 75.28 -31.48 36.02
N VAL A 81 75.33 -32.44 36.96
CA VAL A 81 74.19 -33.29 37.32
C VAL A 81 73.05 -32.45 37.89
N SER A 82 73.34 -31.46 38.76
CA SER A 82 72.32 -30.56 39.29
C SER A 82 71.63 -29.76 38.19
N LYS A 83 72.39 -29.18 37.25
CA LYS A 83 71.82 -28.46 36.09
C LYS A 83 71.03 -29.37 35.17
N LEU A 84 71.50 -30.60 34.96
CA LEU A 84 70.79 -31.58 34.15
C LEU A 84 69.44 -31.96 34.79
N SER A 85 69.41 -32.13 36.11
CA SER A 85 68.18 -32.40 36.87
C SER A 85 67.20 -31.22 36.79
N GLU A 86 67.69 -29.99 36.94
CA GLU A 86 66.89 -28.77 36.77
C GLU A 86 66.29 -28.69 35.36
N ASN A 87 67.12 -28.86 34.32
CA ASN A 87 66.68 -28.87 32.93
C ASN A 87 65.66 -29.98 32.65
N SER A 88 65.84 -31.17 33.22
CA SER A 88 64.90 -32.28 33.08
C SER A 88 63.53 -31.96 33.68
N ASN A 89 63.50 -31.28 34.83
CA ASN A 89 62.24 -30.85 35.45
C ASN A 89 61.53 -29.77 34.61
N VAL A 90 62.28 -28.81 34.08
CA VAL A 90 61.73 -27.79 33.15
C VAL A 90 61.16 -28.46 31.90
N LEU A 91 61.89 -29.40 31.30
CA LEU A 91 61.45 -30.13 30.10
C LEU A 91 60.18 -30.94 30.37
N LEU A 92 60.07 -31.61 31.54
CA LEU A 92 58.86 -32.32 31.94
C LEU A 92 57.66 -31.37 32.05
N SER A 93 57.85 -30.21 32.66
CA SER A 93 56.79 -29.18 32.75
C SER A 93 56.36 -28.70 31.37
N GLN A 94 57.30 -28.36 30.50
CA GLN A 94 57.00 -27.93 29.13
C GLN A 94 56.30 -29.02 28.30
N THR A 95 56.69 -30.29 28.48
CA THR A 95 56.06 -31.42 27.78
C THR A 95 54.61 -31.59 28.21
N HIS A 96 54.33 -31.42 29.51
CA HIS A 96 52.97 -31.48 30.04
C HIS A 96 52.11 -30.32 29.51
N GLU A 97 52.65 -29.10 29.48
CA GLU A 97 51.97 -27.93 28.91
C GLU A 97 51.69 -28.13 27.41
N THR A 98 52.68 -28.62 26.66
CA THR A 98 52.55 -28.91 25.22
C THR A 98 51.48 -29.98 24.95
N THR A 99 51.41 -31.03 25.76
CA THR A 99 50.38 -32.07 25.63
C THR A 99 48.98 -31.49 25.84
N SER A 100 48.81 -30.62 26.84
CA SER A 100 47.53 -29.96 27.11
C SER A 100 47.12 -29.01 25.97
N LEU A 101 48.08 -28.31 25.38
CA LEU A 101 47.83 -27.47 24.20
C LEU A 101 47.37 -28.32 23.01
N ILE A 102 48.01 -29.46 22.74
CA ILE A 102 47.63 -30.37 21.65
C ILE A 102 46.20 -30.91 21.86
N GLU A 103 45.83 -31.29 23.08
CA GLU A 103 44.45 -31.72 23.39
C GLU A 103 43.44 -30.60 23.12
N THR A 104 43.80 -29.36 23.45
CA THR A 104 42.93 -28.19 23.24
C THR A 104 42.84 -27.83 21.76
N GLU A 105 43.94 -27.86 21.02
CA GLU A 105 43.96 -27.68 19.56
C GLU A 105 43.14 -28.76 18.84
N GLY A 106 43.21 -30.01 19.29
CA GLY A 106 42.41 -31.10 18.73
C GLY A 106 40.91 -30.83 18.82
N LYS A 107 40.43 -30.37 20.00
CA LYS A 107 39.03 -29.97 20.19
C LYS A 107 38.64 -28.77 19.33
N LEU A 108 39.52 -27.77 19.21
CA LEU A 108 39.30 -26.60 18.36
C LEU A 108 39.14 -27.00 16.87
N ILE A 109 39.95 -27.93 16.38
CA ILE A 109 39.85 -28.43 15.00
C ILE A 109 38.52 -29.14 14.78
N GLU A 110 38.07 -29.94 15.75
CA GLU A 110 36.77 -30.62 15.69
C GLU A 110 35.60 -29.62 15.66
N ASP A 111 35.65 -28.57 16.49
CA ASP A 111 34.68 -27.48 16.49
C ASP A 111 34.67 -26.71 15.16
N ILE A 112 35.85 -26.42 14.59
CA ILE A 112 35.97 -25.75 13.28
C ILE A 112 35.35 -26.61 12.18
N TYR A 113 35.60 -27.92 12.19
CA TYR A 113 35.02 -28.84 11.21
C TYR A 113 33.49 -28.87 11.30
N SER A 114 32.94 -28.94 12.52
CA SER A 114 31.50 -28.89 12.77
C SER A 114 30.88 -27.59 12.24
N LYS A 115 31.49 -26.44 12.56
CA LYS A 115 31.02 -25.12 12.08
C LYS A 115 31.12 -24.96 10.56
N ALA A 116 32.16 -25.49 9.93
CA ALA A 116 32.31 -25.45 8.47
C ALA A 116 31.21 -26.27 7.76
N LYS A 117 30.81 -27.40 8.36
CA LYS A 117 29.67 -28.20 7.88
C LYS A 117 28.35 -27.43 8.01
N GLU A 118 28.08 -26.87 9.19
CA GLU A 118 26.88 -26.04 9.42
C GLU A 118 26.82 -24.83 8.46
N GLN A 119 27.95 -24.19 8.21
CA GLN A 119 28.04 -23.08 7.26
C GLN A 119 27.70 -23.49 5.84
N THR A 120 28.11 -24.68 5.41
CA THR A 120 27.78 -25.21 4.08
C THR A 120 26.28 -25.45 3.94
N GLU A 121 25.65 -26.05 4.97
CA GLU A 121 24.20 -26.28 5.03
C GLU A 121 23.43 -24.95 4.94
N LYS A 122 23.80 -23.94 5.73
CA LYS A 122 23.19 -22.61 5.67
C LYS A 122 23.39 -21.89 4.33
N THR A 123 24.54 -22.09 3.69
CA THR A 123 24.81 -21.51 2.36
C THR A 123 23.91 -22.13 1.30
N GLN A 124 23.63 -23.43 1.42
CA GLN A 124 22.73 -24.12 0.50
C GLN A 124 21.26 -23.71 0.69
N GLU A 125 20.83 -23.51 1.93
CA GLU A 125 19.51 -22.92 2.24
C GLU A 125 19.37 -21.49 1.69
N ALA A 126 20.42 -20.67 1.85
CA ALA A 126 20.45 -19.32 1.28
C ALA A 126 20.33 -19.32 -0.25
N ASN A 127 20.98 -20.27 -0.94
CA ASN A 127 20.83 -20.42 -2.38
C ASN A 127 19.39 -20.77 -2.80
N GLY A 128 18.72 -21.67 -2.07
CA GLY A 128 17.30 -21.97 -2.34
C GLY A 128 16.40 -20.75 -2.15
N THR A 129 16.66 -19.95 -1.12
CA THR A 129 15.95 -18.68 -0.89
C THR A 129 16.18 -17.67 -2.02
N ILE A 130 17.39 -17.63 -2.60
CA ILE A 130 17.69 -16.78 -3.76
C ILE A 130 16.85 -17.21 -4.97
N ASP A 131 16.69 -18.51 -5.23
CA ASP A 131 15.85 -19.00 -6.32
C ASP A 131 14.38 -18.58 -6.13
N ASP A 132 13.85 -18.66 -4.91
CA ASP A 132 12.51 -18.18 -4.57
C ASP A 132 12.34 -16.67 -4.79
N VAL A 133 13.37 -15.89 -4.47
CA VAL A 133 13.40 -14.44 -4.74
C VAL A 133 13.39 -14.19 -6.25
N VAL A 134 14.16 -14.93 -7.05
CA VAL A 134 14.17 -14.80 -8.51
C VAL A 134 12.77 -15.08 -9.09
N ASN A 135 12.11 -16.15 -8.63
CA ASN A 135 10.75 -16.47 -9.06
C ASN A 135 9.76 -15.36 -8.66
N SER A 136 9.87 -14.84 -7.44
CA SER A 136 9.04 -13.74 -6.96
C SER A 136 9.21 -12.46 -7.79
N VAL A 137 10.44 -12.16 -8.26
CA VAL A 137 10.71 -11.02 -9.14
C VAL A 137 10.05 -11.20 -10.50
N ILE A 138 10.07 -12.43 -11.07
CA ILE A 138 9.39 -12.74 -12.33
C ILE A 138 7.88 -12.56 -12.20
N GLU A 139 7.27 -13.08 -11.13
CA GLU A 139 5.84 -12.89 -10.87
C GLU A 139 5.45 -11.41 -10.66
N LEU A 140 6.33 -10.65 -10.00
CA LEU A 140 6.13 -9.22 -9.77
C LEU A 140 6.20 -8.43 -11.09
N ASP A 141 7.11 -8.78 -12.00
CA ASP A 141 7.18 -8.18 -13.34
C ASP A 141 5.90 -8.44 -14.15
N GLU A 142 5.39 -9.67 -14.12
CA GLU A 142 4.13 -10.01 -14.78
C GLU A 142 2.94 -9.22 -14.20
N LYS A 143 2.85 -9.13 -12.87
CA LYS A 143 1.82 -8.32 -12.20
C LYS A 143 1.94 -6.84 -12.53
N ALA A 144 3.15 -6.28 -12.58
CA ALA A 144 3.38 -4.89 -12.96
C ALA A 144 2.93 -4.63 -14.40
N ARG A 145 3.18 -5.56 -15.33
CA ARG A 145 2.73 -5.47 -16.72
C ARG A 145 1.21 -5.52 -16.83
N ASN A 146 0.55 -6.42 -16.11
CA ASN A 146 -0.91 -6.49 -16.08
C ASN A 146 -1.53 -5.24 -15.46
N GLN A 147 -0.93 -4.70 -14.41
CA GLN A 147 -1.35 -3.45 -13.79
C GLN A 147 -1.20 -2.26 -14.75
N HIS A 148 -0.12 -2.19 -15.54
CA HIS A 148 0.05 -1.17 -16.56
C HIS A 148 -1.08 -1.19 -17.60
N VAL A 149 -1.46 -2.38 -18.09
CA VAL A 149 -2.59 -2.53 -19.02
C VAL A 149 -3.90 -2.07 -18.39
N ALA A 150 -4.15 -2.43 -17.12
CA ALA A 150 -5.35 -2.00 -16.41
C ALA A 150 -5.41 -0.47 -16.20
N ILE A 151 -4.28 0.17 -15.90
CA ILE A 151 -4.16 1.62 -15.76
C ILE A 151 -4.42 2.31 -17.12
N GLN A 152 -3.86 1.77 -18.21
CA GLN A 152 -4.08 2.32 -19.54
C GLN A 152 -5.56 2.27 -19.94
N ASN A 153 -6.22 1.11 -19.76
CA ASN A 153 -7.66 0.97 -20.01
C ASN A 153 -8.49 1.93 -19.14
N SER A 154 -8.10 2.13 -17.88
CA SER A 154 -8.77 3.08 -16.99
C SER A 154 -8.59 4.52 -17.47
N THR A 155 -7.40 4.87 -17.98
CA THR A 155 -7.11 6.20 -18.53
C THR A 155 -7.95 6.47 -19.78
N ASP A 156 -8.09 5.48 -20.67
CA ASP A 156 -8.93 5.58 -21.86
C ASP A 156 -10.41 5.76 -21.49
N ALA A 157 -10.88 5.01 -20.49
CA ALA A 157 -12.25 5.15 -19.98
C ALA A 157 -12.51 6.54 -19.36
N VAL A 158 -11.56 7.07 -18.58
CA VAL A 158 -11.65 8.43 -18.01
C VAL A 158 -11.69 9.48 -19.12
N SER A 159 -10.81 9.37 -20.12
CA SER A 159 -10.80 10.26 -21.29
C SER A 159 -12.14 10.26 -22.03
N GLN A 160 -12.74 9.08 -22.21
CA GLN A 160 -14.06 8.94 -22.83
C GLN A 160 -15.17 9.57 -21.97
N ILE A 161 -15.11 9.43 -20.64
CA ILE A 161 -16.05 10.08 -19.71
C ILE A 161 -15.95 11.60 -19.83
N THR A 162 -14.74 12.17 -19.83
CA THR A 162 -14.53 13.61 -19.99
C THR A 162 -15.16 14.12 -21.30
N LYS A 163 -14.94 13.41 -22.41
CA LYS A 163 -15.56 13.75 -23.69
C LYS A 163 -17.10 13.69 -23.63
N ASN A 164 -17.66 12.67 -22.99
CA ASN A 164 -19.11 12.56 -22.83
C ASN A 164 -19.68 13.71 -21.98
N ILE A 165 -18.96 14.17 -20.95
CA ILE A 165 -19.35 15.33 -20.13
C ILE A 165 -19.38 16.60 -20.99
N GLU A 166 -18.38 16.83 -21.84
CA GLU A 166 -18.35 17.95 -22.78
C GLU A 166 -19.57 17.92 -23.73
N GLU A 167 -19.86 16.76 -24.34
CA GLU A 167 -21.03 16.58 -25.22
C GLU A 167 -22.37 16.80 -24.50
N ILE A 168 -22.48 16.40 -23.23
CA ILE A 168 -23.67 16.63 -22.40
C ILE A 168 -23.83 18.13 -22.11
N ASN A 169 -22.75 18.83 -21.76
CA ASN A 169 -22.77 20.27 -21.51
C ASN A 169 -23.23 21.06 -22.74
N GLU A 170 -22.74 20.71 -23.93
CA GLU A 170 -23.20 21.33 -25.18
C GLU A 170 -24.70 21.11 -25.41
N LYS A 171 -25.18 19.87 -25.20
CA LYS A 171 -26.62 19.54 -25.32
C LYS A 171 -27.49 20.30 -24.33
N ILE A 172 -27.04 20.46 -23.09
CA ILE A 172 -27.77 21.22 -22.07
C ILE A 172 -27.90 22.70 -22.48
N SER A 173 -26.83 23.29 -23.03
CA SER A 173 -26.90 24.65 -23.58
C SER A 173 -27.95 24.77 -24.70
N GLY A 174 -28.05 23.75 -25.56
CA GLY A 174 -29.10 23.66 -26.58
C GLY A 174 -30.51 23.58 -25.99
N ILE A 175 -30.70 22.73 -24.96
CA ILE A 175 -31.98 22.56 -24.26
C ILE A 175 -32.44 23.88 -23.61
N ASN A 176 -31.53 24.68 -23.04
CA ASN A 176 -31.90 25.98 -22.45
C ASN A 176 -32.47 26.95 -23.49
N SER A 177 -31.92 26.98 -24.70
CA SER A 177 -32.45 27.81 -25.80
C SER A 177 -33.84 27.33 -26.25
N GLU A 178 -34.03 26.02 -26.37
CA GLU A 178 -35.34 25.43 -26.69
C GLU A 178 -36.37 25.68 -25.58
N TYR A 179 -35.96 25.60 -24.32
CA TYR A 179 -36.77 25.91 -23.15
C TYR A 179 -37.33 27.33 -23.21
N GLU A 180 -36.49 28.34 -23.45
CA GLU A 180 -36.92 29.73 -23.57
C GLU A 180 -37.95 29.92 -24.69
N ASN A 181 -37.76 29.24 -25.82
CA ASN A 181 -38.69 29.28 -26.94
C ASN A 181 -40.05 28.64 -26.57
N ILE A 182 -40.04 27.51 -25.86
CA ILE A 182 -41.26 26.84 -25.39
C ILE A 182 -42.01 27.72 -24.38
N VAL A 183 -41.32 28.35 -23.43
CA VAL A 183 -41.91 29.30 -22.47
C VAL A 183 -42.62 30.43 -23.21
N LYS A 184 -41.93 31.05 -24.18
CA LYS A 184 -42.49 32.14 -24.98
C LYS A 184 -43.75 31.69 -25.73
N LYS A 185 -43.67 30.59 -26.48
CA LYS A 185 -44.80 30.06 -27.26
C LYS A 185 -45.98 29.64 -26.38
N SER A 186 -45.73 29.10 -25.19
CA SER A 186 -46.79 28.73 -24.24
C SER A 186 -47.54 29.96 -23.73
N ASN A 187 -46.82 31.04 -23.40
CA ASN A 187 -47.42 32.30 -23.00
C ASN A 187 -48.23 32.94 -24.13
N ASP A 188 -47.67 32.98 -25.35
CA ASP A 188 -48.37 33.49 -26.53
C ASP A 188 -49.66 32.68 -26.80
N GLY A 189 -49.59 31.35 -26.66
CA GLY A 189 -50.74 30.45 -26.78
C GLY A 189 -51.83 30.72 -25.74
N LYS A 190 -51.45 30.89 -24.48
CA LYS A 190 -52.37 31.23 -23.37
C LYS A 190 -53.05 32.59 -23.58
N GLN A 191 -52.31 33.58 -24.07
CA GLN A 191 -52.88 34.89 -24.43
C GLN A 191 -53.88 34.76 -25.58
N CYS A 192 -53.52 34.06 -26.66
CA CYS A 192 -54.40 33.80 -27.79
C CYS A 192 -55.69 33.09 -27.35
N GLN A 193 -55.58 32.11 -26.44
CA GLN A 193 -56.73 31.40 -25.90
C GLN A 193 -57.66 32.31 -25.09
N SER A 194 -57.10 33.27 -24.33
CA SER A 194 -57.88 34.30 -23.63
C SER A 194 -58.65 35.19 -24.61
N GLU A 195 -58.05 35.56 -25.75
CA GLU A 195 -58.73 36.31 -26.79
C GLU A 195 -59.85 35.51 -27.46
N VAL A 196 -59.62 34.21 -27.72
CA VAL A 196 -60.65 33.31 -28.24
C VAL A 196 -61.82 33.21 -27.27
N ALA A 197 -61.58 33.07 -25.96
CA ALA A 197 -62.62 33.04 -24.94
C ALA A 197 -63.49 34.31 -24.95
N LYS A 198 -62.88 35.50 -25.05
CA LYS A 198 -63.60 36.78 -25.17
C LYS A 198 -64.46 36.85 -26.43
N LYS A 199 -63.96 36.33 -27.56
CA LYS A 199 -64.73 36.28 -28.81
C LYS A 199 -65.93 35.34 -28.71
N ILE A 200 -65.77 34.19 -28.05
CA ILE A 200 -66.87 33.24 -27.80
C ILE A 200 -67.96 33.88 -26.94
N GLU A 201 -67.59 34.60 -25.87
CA GLU A 201 -68.51 35.35 -25.02
C GLU A 201 -69.30 36.41 -25.82
N ALA A 202 -68.62 37.12 -26.72
CA ALA A 202 -69.28 38.07 -27.62
C ALA A 202 -70.28 37.39 -28.58
N ILE A 203 -69.93 36.22 -29.12
CA ILE A 203 -70.84 35.43 -29.99
C ILE A 203 -72.04 34.93 -29.18
N GLN A 204 -71.83 34.47 -27.95
CA GLN A 204 -72.92 34.06 -27.06
C GLN A 204 -73.92 35.21 -26.84
N GLY A 205 -73.42 36.41 -26.54
CA GLY A 205 -74.27 37.60 -26.39
C GLY A 205 -75.02 38.00 -27.67
N LEU A 206 -74.41 37.81 -28.85
CA LEU A 206 -75.10 38.03 -30.13
C LEU A 206 -76.18 36.98 -30.40
N ALA A 207 -75.93 35.71 -30.08
CA ALA A 207 -76.91 34.63 -30.23
C ALA A 207 -78.15 34.87 -29.37
N THR A 208 -77.97 35.28 -28.10
CA THR A 208 -79.08 35.64 -27.21
C THR A 208 -79.91 36.80 -27.76
N LYS A 209 -79.26 37.87 -28.26
CA LYS A 209 -79.97 39.00 -28.87
C LYS A 209 -80.74 38.59 -30.14
N LEU A 210 -80.19 37.69 -30.95
CA LEU A 210 -80.88 37.15 -32.12
C LEU A 210 -82.09 36.31 -31.71
N PHE A 211 -81.98 35.52 -30.64
CA PHE A 211 -83.09 34.74 -30.11
C PHE A 211 -84.24 35.65 -29.65
N GLU A 212 -83.93 36.71 -28.89
CA GLU A 212 -84.90 37.71 -28.44
C GLU A 212 -85.59 38.42 -29.62
N ALA A 213 -84.82 38.87 -30.61
CA ALA A 213 -85.35 39.51 -31.81
C ALA A 213 -86.27 38.55 -32.59
N ASN A 214 -85.86 37.29 -32.74
CA ASN A 214 -86.65 36.26 -33.42
C ASN A 214 -87.95 35.97 -32.68
N LYS A 215 -87.95 35.96 -31.34
CA LYS A 215 -89.16 35.83 -30.52
C LYS A 215 -90.14 36.98 -30.77
N VAL A 216 -89.66 38.22 -30.79
CA VAL A 216 -90.50 39.40 -31.07
C VAL A 216 -91.11 39.33 -32.48
N ILE A 217 -90.33 38.93 -33.50
CA ILE A 217 -90.85 38.74 -34.86
C ILE A 217 -91.93 37.64 -34.88
N SER A 218 -91.73 36.55 -34.14
CA SER A 218 -92.73 35.47 -34.01
C SER A 218 -94.05 35.98 -33.46
N GLU A 219 -93.98 36.79 -32.40
CA GLU A 219 -95.14 37.40 -31.74
C GLU A 219 -95.85 38.38 -32.68
N ILE A 220 -95.10 39.24 -33.39
CA ILE A 220 -95.65 40.18 -34.39
C ILE A 220 -96.34 39.42 -35.53
N SER A 221 -95.73 38.35 -36.04
CA SER A 221 -96.31 37.56 -37.14
C SER A 221 -97.57 36.82 -36.69
N ALA A 222 -97.60 36.28 -35.47
CA ALA A 222 -98.81 35.68 -34.89
C ALA A 222 -99.93 36.71 -34.71
N GLN A 223 -99.62 37.89 -34.18
CA GLN A 223 -100.58 38.98 -33.99
C GLN A 223 -101.10 39.51 -35.34
N THR A 224 -100.22 39.67 -36.32
CA THR A 224 -100.56 40.11 -37.69
C THR A 224 -101.44 39.08 -38.39
N ASN A 225 -101.16 37.79 -38.20
CA ASN A 225 -101.99 36.70 -38.73
C ASN A 225 -103.41 36.72 -38.13
N LEU A 226 -103.54 36.96 -36.82
CA LEU A 226 -104.84 37.11 -36.15
C LEU A 226 -105.60 38.36 -36.61
N LEU A 227 -104.91 39.50 -36.74
CA LEU A 227 -105.49 40.75 -37.25
C LEU A 227 -105.99 40.59 -38.69
N ALA A 228 -105.18 39.95 -39.55
CA ALA A 228 -105.54 39.65 -40.94
C ALA A 228 -106.72 38.67 -41.03
N MET A 229 -106.80 37.69 -40.13
CA MET A 229 -107.95 36.78 -40.03
C MET A 229 -109.22 37.54 -39.67
N ASN A 230 -109.18 38.41 -38.66
CA ASN A 230 -110.32 39.24 -38.27
C ASN A 230 -110.74 40.18 -39.40
N ALA A 231 -109.79 40.79 -40.11
CA ALA A 231 -110.06 41.64 -41.28
C ALA A 231 -110.68 40.86 -42.45
N ALA A 232 -110.25 39.61 -42.69
CA ALA A 232 -110.84 38.76 -43.73
C ALA A 232 -112.28 38.35 -43.38
N ILE A 233 -112.59 38.11 -42.10
CA ILE A 233 -113.95 37.85 -41.60
C ILE A 233 -114.85 39.07 -41.80
N GLU A 234 -114.38 40.26 -41.43
CA GLU A 234 -115.15 41.50 -41.56
C GLU A 234 -115.38 41.87 -43.04
N ALA A 235 -114.37 41.65 -43.89
CA ALA A 235 -114.50 41.83 -45.33
C ALA A 235 -115.50 40.84 -45.97
N ALA A 236 -115.63 39.63 -45.45
CA ALA A 236 -116.67 38.67 -45.85
C ALA A 236 -118.07 39.11 -45.39
N HIS A 237 -118.18 39.74 -44.22
CA HIS A 237 -119.43 40.32 -43.71
C HIS A 237 -119.93 41.52 -44.55
N ALA A 238 -119.02 42.31 -45.12
CA ALA A 238 -119.37 43.47 -45.96
C ALA A 238 -119.83 43.11 -47.40
N GLY A 239 -119.91 41.83 -47.77
CA GLY A 239 -120.44 41.37 -49.05
C GLY A 239 -119.69 41.89 -50.29
N GLU A 240 -120.41 42.38 -51.31
CA GLU A 240 -119.82 42.90 -52.56
C GLU A 240 -118.85 44.08 -52.34
N ALA A 241 -119.07 44.92 -51.32
CA ALA A 241 -118.22 46.07 -51.00
C ALA A 241 -116.87 45.66 -50.36
N GLY A 242 -116.79 44.46 -49.76
CA GLY A 242 -115.61 43.96 -49.04
C GLY A 242 -114.65 43.13 -49.89
N LYS A 243 -114.97 42.82 -51.16
CA LYS A 243 -114.15 41.94 -52.02
C LYS A 243 -112.69 42.39 -52.14
N GLY A 244 -112.43 43.68 -52.34
CA GLY A 244 -111.06 44.23 -52.42
C GLY A 244 -110.29 44.11 -51.10
N PHE A 245 -110.96 44.38 -49.97
CA PHE A 245 -110.38 44.25 -48.63
C PHE A 245 -110.09 42.78 -48.26
N SER A 246 -110.94 41.84 -48.69
CA SER A 246 -110.74 40.41 -48.44
C SER A 246 -109.49 39.88 -49.13
N VAL A 247 -109.17 40.35 -50.34
CA VAL A 247 -107.94 39.99 -51.05
C VAL A 247 -106.71 40.50 -50.30
N VAL A 248 -106.72 41.77 -49.88
CA VAL A 248 -105.61 42.36 -49.10
C VAL A 248 -105.42 41.65 -47.75
N ALA A 249 -106.51 41.33 -47.05
CA ALA A 249 -106.44 40.60 -45.78
C ALA A 249 -105.87 39.18 -45.94
N ASN A 250 -106.24 38.47 -47.02
CA ASN A 250 -105.67 37.15 -47.32
C ASN A 250 -104.18 37.22 -47.71
N GLU A 251 -103.76 38.27 -48.42
CA GLU A 251 -102.35 38.49 -48.76
C GLU A 251 -101.51 38.77 -47.49
N ILE A 252 -102.01 39.64 -46.59
CA ILE A 252 -101.37 39.90 -45.29
C ILE A 252 -101.31 38.63 -44.44
N ARG A 253 -102.38 37.82 -44.42
CA ARG A 253 -102.41 36.54 -43.71
C ARG A 253 -101.36 35.55 -44.24
N THR A 254 -101.23 35.47 -45.56
CA THR A 254 -100.22 34.63 -46.23
C THR A 254 -98.81 35.12 -45.90
N LEU A 255 -98.58 36.43 -45.93
CA LEU A 255 -97.28 37.02 -45.55
C LEU A 255 -96.94 36.77 -44.07
N ALA A 256 -97.92 36.88 -43.17
CA ALA A 256 -97.75 36.59 -41.75
C ALA A 256 -97.48 35.10 -41.49
N THR A 257 -98.14 34.20 -42.21
CA THR A 257 -97.89 32.75 -42.15
C THR A 257 -96.49 32.40 -42.66
N ASN A 258 -96.08 32.98 -43.78
CA ASN A 258 -94.73 32.82 -44.32
C ASN A 258 -93.66 33.37 -43.37
N SER A 259 -93.93 34.52 -42.74
CA SER A 259 -93.04 35.10 -41.73
C SER A 259 -92.92 34.20 -40.50
N ALA A 260 -94.03 33.65 -39.99
CA ALA A 260 -94.01 32.69 -38.87
C ALA A 260 -93.20 31.43 -39.20
N SER A 261 -93.32 30.91 -40.42
CA SER A 261 -92.51 29.78 -40.91
C SER A 261 -91.02 30.15 -40.94
N GLN A 262 -90.67 31.32 -41.47
CA GLN A 262 -89.28 31.79 -41.54
C GLN A 262 -88.66 32.00 -40.16
N THR A 263 -89.43 32.56 -39.22
CA THR A 263 -89.04 32.72 -37.82
C THR A 263 -88.80 31.38 -37.12
N LYS A 264 -89.57 30.34 -37.47
CA LYS A 264 -89.32 28.98 -36.97
C LYS A 264 -87.98 28.44 -37.48
N SER A 265 -87.67 28.59 -38.76
CA SER A 265 -86.36 28.19 -39.30
C SER A 265 -85.20 28.99 -38.69
N ILE A 266 -85.38 30.30 -38.44
CA ILE A 266 -84.37 31.11 -37.75
C ILE A 266 -84.18 30.63 -36.30
N LYS A 267 -85.26 30.22 -35.62
CA LYS A 267 -85.18 29.66 -34.26
C LYS A 267 -84.29 28.41 -34.24
N GLU A 268 -84.52 27.47 -35.15
CA GLU A 268 -83.70 26.26 -35.26
C GLU A 268 -82.22 26.58 -35.56
N LEU A 269 -81.95 27.59 -36.41
CA LEU A 269 -80.59 28.07 -36.66
C LEU A 269 -79.93 28.68 -35.40
N VAL A 270 -80.67 29.45 -34.61
CA VAL A 270 -80.17 30.04 -33.37
C VAL A 270 -79.89 28.98 -32.31
N GLU A 271 -80.76 27.98 -32.16
CA GLU A 271 -80.54 26.82 -31.27
C GLU A 271 -79.26 26.05 -31.65
N ASN A 272 -79.00 25.88 -32.96
CA ASN A 272 -77.75 25.29 -33.44
C ASN A 272 -76.52 26.17 -33.12
N ILE A 273 -76.64 27.51 -33.20
CA ILE A 273 -75.57 28.43 -32.82
C ILE A 273 -75.29 28.34 -31.32
N GLU A 274 -76.32 28.30 -30.47
CA GLU A 274 -76.14 28.14 -29.01
C GLU A 274 -75.41 26.84 -28.68
N SER A 275 -75.78 25.72 -29.31
CA SER A 275 -75.07 24.44 -29.13
C SER A 275 -73.61 24.52 -29.58
N ALA A 276 -73.32 25.17 -30.72
CA ALA A 276 -71.96 25.35 -31.21
C ALA A 276 -71.12 26.25 -30.28
N VAL A 277 -71.72 27.28 -29.70
CA VAL A 277 -71.08 28.17 -28.71
C VAL A 277 -70.75 27.39 -27.43
N GLU A 278 -71.67 26.57 -26.92
CA GLU A 278 -71.43 25.74 -25.74
C GLU A 278 -70.25 24.79 -25.96
N GLN A 279 -70.19 24.13 -27.13
CA GLN A 279 -69.06 23.29 -27.51
C GLN A 279 -67.75 24.09 -27.60
N MET A 280 -67.78 25.31 -28.16
CA MET A 280 -66.61 26.20 -28.21
C MET A 280 -66.14 26.64 -26.81
N VAL A 281 -67.06 26.95 -25.88
CA VAL A 281 -66.71 27.28 -24.49
C VAL A 281 -66.02 26.11 -23.82
N SER A 282 -66.56 24.90 -23.97
CA SER A 282 -65.96 23.68 -23.42
C SER A 282 -64.56 23.42 -23.98
N ALA A 283 -64.41 23.49 -25.31
CA ALA A 283 -63.11 23.33 -25.98
C ALA A 283 -62.10 24.41 -25.55
N SER A 284 -62.53 25.67 -25.44
CA SER A 284 -61.69 26.79 -25.00
C SER A 284 -61.21 26.64 -23.56
N THR A 285 -62.10 26.20 -22.67
CA THR A 285 -61.78 25.93 -21.27
C THR A 285 -60.79 24.77 -21.15
N ASN A 286 -60.98 23.71 -21.93
CA ASN A 286 -60.05 22.59 -21.96
C ASN A 286 -58.67 22.99 -22.47
N SER A 287 -58.62 23.82 -23.53
CA SER A 287 -57.37 24.36 -24.08
C SER A 287 -56.62 25.22 -23.04
N THR A 288 -57.34 26.04 -22.27
CA THR A 288 -56.76 26.83 -21.17
C THR A 288 -56.13 25.94 -20.10
N LYS A 289 -56.84 24.88 -19.67
CA LYS A 289 -56.30 23.89 -18.72
C LYS A 289 -55.04 23.19 -19.25
N SER A 290 -55.01 22.88 -20.55
CA SER A 290 -53.83 22.30 -21.21
C SER A 290 -52.63 23.24 -21.18
N PHE A 291 -52.82 24.55 -21.38
CA PHE A 291 -51.74 25.54 -21.25
C PHE A 291 -51.25 25.68 -19.80
N ASP A 292 -52.14 25.62 -18.81
CA ASP A 292 -51.72 25.64 -17.39
C ASP A 292 -50.92 24.38 -17.01
N ALA A 293 -51.33 23.21 -17.51
CA ALA A 293 -50.57 21.97 -17.34
C ALA A 293 -49.19 22.06 -18.02
N LEU A 294 -49.14 22.62 -19.24
CA LEU A 294 -47.90 22.85 -19.97
C LEU A 294 -46.94 23.78 -19.18
N GLU A 295 -47.46 24.86 -18.58
CA GLU A 295 -46.67 25.76 -17.73
C GLU A 295 -46.04 25.03 -16.53
N SER A 296 -46.79 24.13 -15.89
CA SER A 296 -46.26 23.29 -14.80
C SER A 296 -45.18 22.32 -15.29
N SER A 297 -45.37 21.68 -16.45
CA SER A 297 -44.39 20.79 -17.05
C SER A 297 -43.10 21.52 -17.41
N ILE A 298 -43.21 22.74 -17.94
CA ILE A 298 -42.07 23.62 -18.23
C ILE A 298 -41.28 23.92 -16.95
N LYS A 299 -41.95 24.30 -15.85
CA LYS A 299 -41.26 24.55 -14.56
C LYS A 299 -40.51 23.32 -14.05
N SER A 300 -41.11 22.14 -14.15
CA SER A 300 -40.45 20.89 -13.78
C SER A 300 -39.25 20.57 -14.68
N MET A 301 -39.34 20.88 -15.98
CA MET A 301 -38.23 20.69 -16.92
C MET A 301 -37.03 21.57 -16.52
N ASN A 302 -37.27 22.82 -16.14
CA ASN A 302 -36.22 23.73 -15.69
C ASN A 302 -35.48 23.20 -14.45
N SER A 303 -36.22 22.71 -13.44
CA SER A 303 -35.59 22.12 -12.25
C SER A 303 -34.75 20.87 -12.58
N SER A 304 -35.21 20.05 -13.53
CA SER A 304 -34.45 18.88 -13.97
C SER A 304 -33.16 19.28 -14.69
N ILE A 305 -33.21 20.28 -15.57
CA ILE A 305 -32.02 20.79 -16.26
C ILE A 305 -31.00 21.33 -15.25
N GLN A 306 -31.45 22.12 -14.28
CA GLN A 306 -30.57 22.66 -13.24
C GLN A 306 -29.90 21.54 -12.42
N SER A 307 -30.64 20.50 -12.03
CA SER A 307 -30.08 19.35 -11.32
C SER A 307 -29.05 18.59 -12.16
N VAL A 308 -29.25 18.48 -13.47
CA VAL A 308 -28.26 17.86 -14.37
C VAL A 308 -27.01 18.74 -14.47
N CYS A 309 -27.13 20.06 -14.60
CA CYS A 309 -25.99 20.98 -14.58
C CYS A 309 -25.15 20.85 -13.29
N GLU A 310 -25.81 20.81 -12.13
CA GLU A 310 -25.14 20.66 -10.83
C GLU A 310 -24.33 19.35 -10.78
N LYS A 311 -24.94 18.22 -11.16
CA LYS A 311 -24.25 16.92 -11.21
C LYS A 311 -23.10 16.86 -12.23
N MET A 312 -23.22 17.55 -13.36
CA MET A 312 -22.16 17.60 -14.37
C MET A 312 -20.96 18.42 -13.88
N ASN A 313 -21.20 19.52 -13.15
CA ASN A 313 -20.12 20.30 -12.55
C ASN A 313 -19.38 19.52 -11.44
N GLU A 314 -20.08 18.71 -10.65
CA GLU A 314 -19.47 17.80 -9.68
C GLU A 314 -18.59 16.74 -10.34
N GLN A 315 -19.01 16.19 -11.49
CA GLN A 315 -18.23 15.19 -12.23
C GLN A 315 -17.01 15.77 -12.95
N ASN A 316 -16.95 17.09 -13.11
CA ASN A 316 -15.85 17.80 -13.75
C ASN A 316 -14.84 18.42 -12.75
N SER A 317 -15.14 18.34 -11.44
CA SER A 317 -14.30 18.86 -10.34
C SER A 317 -13.49 17.74 -9.68
#